data_AF-A0A0N9WXZ1-F1
#
_entry.id   AF-A0A0N9WXZ1-F1
#
_cell.length_a   1.000
_cell.length_b   1.000
_cell.length_c   1.000
_cell.angle_alpha   90.00
_cell.angle_beta   90.00
_cell.angle_gamma   90.00
#
_symmetry.space_group_name_H-M   'P 1'
#
loop_
_entity.id
_entity.type
_entity.pdbx_description
1 polymer ?
#
loop_
_entity_poly.entity_id
_entity_poly.type
_entity_poly.pdbx_seq_one_letter_code
_entity_poly.pdbx_strand_id
1 'polypeptide(L)'
;MPVPQSPLRKAMVAWLYAAALMHLLAGITLSWAGHSGLLDGYLQSIEQAFWGAAAVPATASAQQVWWLALFGATLQSYALYMFALVHIGNRLKSAMPWAWIIAGILLWAPQDMLISAQARVWSHLWLDGFALLLLLPPLFWLYRHDRRTSLTDHAPSDSTHA
;
A
#
# COMPACT_ATOMS: atom_id res chain seq x y z
N MET A 1 29.30 -18.27 11.04
CA MET A 1 28.77 -17.11 11.80
C MET A 1 27.53 -16.60 11.09
N PRO A 2 26.45 -16.20 11.78
CA PRO A 2 25.31 -15.57 11.11
C PRO A 2 25.76 -14.24 10.48
N VAL A 3 25.49 -14.07 9.19
CA VAL A 3 25.82 -12.84 8.45
C VAL A 3 25.14 -11.65 9.15
N PRO A 4 25.89 -10.56 9.48
CA PRO A 4 25.31 -9.37 10.08
C PRO A 4 24.15 -8.86 9.23
N GLN A 5 22.98 -8.68 9.86
CA GLN A 5 21.82 -8.14 9.14
C GLN A 5 22.12 -6.70 8.73
N SER A 6 21.97 -6.40 7.43
CA SER A 6 22.09 -5.05 6.90
C SER A 6 21.18 -4.07 7.67
N PRO A 7 21.72 -2.98 8.25
CA PRO A 7 20.91 -2.00 8.98
C PRO A 7 19.86 -1.36 8.06
N LEU A 8 20.21 -1.16 6.79
CA LEU A 8 19.28 -0.66 5.77
C LEU A 8 18.11 -1.64 5.55
N ARG A 9 18.37 -2.95 5.49
CA ARG A 9 17.29 -3.95 5.35
C ARG A 9 16.31 -3.89 6.52
N LYS A 10 16.82 -3.78 7.75
CA LYS A 10 15.98 -3.63 8.94
C LYS A 10 15.11 -2.38 8.87
N ALA A 11 15.69 -1.25 8.46
CA ALA A 11 14.98 0.00 8.30
C ALA A 11 13.87 -0.10 7.23
N MET A 12 14.17 -0.70 6.07
CA MET A 12 13.16 -0.89 5.00
C MET A 12 12.02 -1.82 5.44
N VAL A 13 12.30 -2.89 6.19
CA VAL A 13 11.26 -3.77 6.74
C VAL A 13 10.42 -3.05 7.79
N ALA A 14 11.06 -2.32 8.71
CA ALA A 14 10.35 -1.53 9.72
C ALA A 14 9.46 -0.46 9.06
N TRP A 15 9.95 0.17 7.99
CA TRP A 15 9.19 1.10 7.18
C TRP A 15 7.94 0.46 6.57
N LEU A 16 8.06 -0.75 5.99
CA LEU A 16 6.91 -1.45 5.43
C LEU A 16 5.88 -1.89 6.49
N TYR A 17 6.34 -2.24 7.70
CA TYR A 17 5.42 -2.45 8.83
C TYR A 17 4.68 -1.18 9.23
N ALA A 18 5.39 -0.05 9.31
CA ALA A 18 4.78 1.25 9.58
C ALA A 18 3.78 1.63 8.49
N ALA A 19 4.11 1.39 7.22
CA ALA A 19 3.21 1.62 6.09
C ALA A 19 1.95 0.74 6.19
N ALA A 20 2.08 -0.55 6.49
CA ALA A 20 0.94 -1.44 6.69
C ALA A 20 0.06 -0.98 7.87
N LEU A 21 0.67 -0.51 8.97
CA LEU A 21 -0.05 0.08 10.10
C LEU A 21 -0.83 1.33 9.68
N MET A 22 -0.20 2.24 8.92
CA MET A 22 -0.89 3.43 8.40
C MET A 22 -2.08 3.06 7.51
N HIS A 23 -1.98 2.04 6.66
CA HIS A 23 -3.10 1.56 5.85
C HIS A 23 -4.23 1.00 6.72
N LEU A 24 -3.90 0.25 7.78
CA LEU A 24 -4.88 -0.26 8.72
C LEU A 24 -5.61 0.87 9.44
N LEU A 25 -4.87 1.85 9.97
CA LEU A 25 -5.44 3.00 10.66
C LEU A 25 -6.29 3.85 9.72
N ALA A 26 -5.80 4.13 8.51
CA ALA A 26 -6.58 4.82 7.48
C ALA A 26 -7.86 4.06 7.15
N GLY A 27 -7.79 2.74 6.97
CA GLY A 27 -8.97 1.90 6.72
C GLY A 27 -9.99 1.95 7.86
N ILE A 28 -9.53 1.94 9.12
CA ILE A 28 -10.40 2.12 10.30
C ILE A 28 -11.05 3.51 10.28
N THR A 29 -10.27 4.57 10.01
CA THR A 29 -10.80 5.92 9.90
C THR A 29 -11.84 6.03 8.79
N LEU A 30 -11.57 5.51 7.60
CA LEU A 30 -12.52 5.55 6.48
C LEU A 30 -13.81 4.76 6.79
N SER A 31 -13.71 3.63 7.48
CA SER A 31 -14.86 2.82 7.87
C SER A 31 -15.79 3.48 8.89
N TRP A 32 -15.24 4.24 9.85
CA TRP A 32 -16.00 4.65 11.03
C TRP A 32 -16.11 6.16 11.22
N ALA A 33 -15.22 6.95 10.62
CA ALA A 33 -15.16 8.40 10.81
C ALA A 33 -15.92 9.20 9.73
N GLY A 34 -16.64 8.53 8.82
CA GLY A 34 -17.34 9.22 7.72
C GLY A 34 -18.38 10.26 8.15
N HIS A 35 -18.91 10.15 9.38
CA HIS A 35 -19.88 11.11 9.94
C HIS A 35 -19.28 12.01 11.04
N SER A 36 -17.98 11.92 11.32
CA SER A 36 -17.38 12.62 12.48
C SER A 36 -16.89 14.04 12.18
N GLY A 37 -16.95 14.48 10.93
CA GLY A 37 -16.39 15.75 10.47
C GLY A 37 -14.91 15.65 10.04
N LEU A 38 -14.20 14.57 10.40
CA LEU A 38 -12.77 14.42 10.10
C LEU A 38 -12.45 14.35 8.60
N LEU A 39 -13.42 13.90 7.79
CA LEU A 39 -13.26 13.66 6.36
C LEU A 39 -14.02 14.68 5.51
N ASP A 40 -14.60 15.73 6.12
CA ASP A 40 -15.47 16.67 5.42
C ASP A 40 -14.78 17.36 4.25
N GLY A 41 -13.55 17.83 4.44
CA GLY A 41 -12.79 18.47 3.34
C GLY A 41 -12.51 17.51 2.17
N TYR A 42 -12.28 16.22 2.48
CA TYR A 42 -12.10 15.20 1.46
C TYR A 42 -13.42 14.86 0.75
N LEU A 43 -14.50 14.62 1.51
CA LEU A 43 -15.83 14.34 0.99
C LEU A 43 -16.34 15.50 0.11
N GLN A 44 -16.14 16.74 0.57
CA GLN A 44 -16.49 17.95 -0.17
C GLN A 44 -15.70 18.06 -1.48
N SER A 45 -14.43 17.66 -1.51
CA SER A 45 -13.63 17.66 -2.75
C SER A 45 -14.21 16.72 -3.82
N ILE A 46 -14.76 15.57 -3.39
CA ILE A 46 -15.44 14.63 -4.27
C ILE A 46 -16.77 15.21 -4.73
N GLU A 47 -17.57 15.73 -3.79
CA GLU A 47 -18.86 16.35 -4.11
C GLU A 47 -18.70 17.49 -5.13
N GLN A 48 -17.68 18.34 -4.97
CA GLN A 48 -17.37 19.40 -5.94
C GLN A 48 -17.03 18.87 -7.33
N ALA A 49 -16.33 17.73 -7.44
CA ALA A 49 -15.97 17.15 -8.73
C ALA A 49 -17.20 16.63 -9.49
N PHE A 50 -18.20 16.08 -8.78
CA PHE A 50 -19.39 15.48 -9.39
C PHE A 50 -20.57 16.45 -9.53
N TRP A 51 -20.75 17.37 -8.58
CA TRP A 51 -21.90 18.29 -8.51
C TRP A 51 -21.55 19.75 -8.77
N GLY A 52 -20.27 20.13 -8.75
CA GLY A 52 -19.82 21.49 -8.97
C GLY A 52 -20.42 22.47 -7.96
N ALA A 53 -21.15 23.48 -8.46
CA ALA A 53 -21.86 24.46 -7.64
C ALA A 53 -23.32 24.07 -7.33
N ALA A 54 -23.79 22.92 -7.84
CA ALA A 54 -25.16 22.46 -7.59
C ALA A 54 -25.30 21.93 -6.16
N ALA A 55 -26.53 22.01 -5.62
CA ALA A 55 -26.83 21.41 -4.33
C ALA A 55 -26.70 19.88 -4.41
N VAL A 56 -25.89 19.30 -3.52
CA VAL A 56 -25.73 17.84 -3.40
C VAL A 56 -26.97 17.26 -2.72
N PRO A 57 -27.67 16.29 -3.34
CA PRO A 57 -28.76 15.60 -2.67
C PRO A 57 -28.28 14.86 -1.43
N ALA A 58 -29.00 14.98 -0.31
CA ALA A 58 -28.63 14.35 0.95
C ALA A 58 -28.44 12.82 0.84
N THR A 59 -29.20 12.17 -0.04
CA THR A 59 -29.06 10.73 -0.32
C THR A 59 -27.75 10.40 -1.04
N ALA A 60 -27.25 11.28 -1.89
CA ALA A 60 -25.96 11.11 -2.57
C ALA A 60 -24.79 11.25 -1.58
N SER A 61 -24.84 12.25 -0.68
CA SER A 61 -23.84 12.39 0.38
C SER A 61 -23.83 11.18 1.33
N ALA A 62 -25.01 10.70 1.74
CA ALA A 62 -25.12 9.49 2.56
C ALA A 62 -24.57 8.25 1.86
N GLN A 63 -24.85 8.10 0.56
CA GLN A 63 -24.30 7.02 -0.26
C GLN A 63 -22.77 7.11 -0.40
N GLN A 64 -22.22 8.32 -0.55
CA GLN A 64 -20.77 8.54 -0.62
C GLN A 64 -20.09 8.10 0.68
N VAL A 65 -20.63 8.48 1.84
CA VAL A 65 -20.12 8.05 3.15
C VAL A 65 -20.20 6.53 3.30
N TRP A 66 -21.31 5.91 2.85
CA TRP A 66 -21.46 4.46 2.87
C TRP A 66 -20.41 3.75 2.00
N TRP A 67 -20.16 4.24 0.78
CA TRP A 67 -19.12 3.71 -0.10
C TRP A 67 -17.73 3.85 0.51
N LEU A 68 -17.45 5.00 1.12
CA LEU A 68 -16.18 5.24 1.81
C LEU A 68 -15.97 4.23 2.94
N ALA A 69 -17.04 3.92 3.68
CA ALA A 69 -16.96 2.98 4.78
C ALA A 69 -16.63 1.56 4.31
N LEU A 70 -17.25 1.12 3.21
CA LEU A 70 -16.95 -0.17 2.56
C LEU A 70 -15.51 -0.24 2.06
N PHE A 71 -15.05 0.81 1.39
CA PHE A 71 -13.67 0.88 0.93
C PHE A 71 -12.68 0.82 2.11
N GLY A 72 -12.99 1.52 3.21
CA GLY A 72 -12.22 1.43 4.45
C GLY A 72 -12.10 0.00 4.97
N ALA A 73 -13.18 -0.79 4.92
CA ALA A 73 -13.17 -2.17 5.39
C ALA A 73 -12.29 -3.07 4.48
N THR A 74 -12.34 -2.84 3.16
CA THR A 74 -11.44 -3.52 2.21
C THR A 74 -9.97 -3.15 2.46
N LEU A 75 -9.69 -1.87 2.72
CA LEU A 75 -8.34 -1.37 3.02
C LEU A 75 -7.76 -2.00 4.29
N GLN A 76 -8.60 -2.24 5.32
CA GLN A 76 -8.19 -2.96 6.53
C GLN A 76 -7.76 -4.40 6.22
N SER A 77 -8.53 -5.12 5.39
CA SER A 77 -8.16 -6.48 4.95
C SER A 77 -6.86 -6.49 4.14
N TYR A 78 -6.70 -5.53 3.23
CA TYR A 78 -5.47 -5.35 2.46
C TYR A 78 -4.26 -5.10 3.38
N ALA A 79 -4.41 -4.22 4.38
CA ALA A 79 -3.36 -3.95 5.36
C ALA A 79 -2.97 -5.20 6.16
N LEU A 80 -3.93 -6.05 6.53
CA LEU A 80 -3.65 -7.33 7.19
C LEU A 80 -2.81 -8.27 6.31
N TYR A 81 -3.14 -8.37 5.02
CA TYR A 81 -2.34 -9.16 4.08
C TYR A 81 -0.96 -8.55 3.83
N MET A 82 -0.84 -7.21 3.78
CA MET A 82 0.45 -6.54 3.75
C MET A 82 1.30 -6.91 4.97
N PHE A 83 0.74 -6.85 6.19
CA PHE A 83 1.44 -7.28 7.40
C PHE A 83 1.95 -8.72 7.28
N ALA A 84 1.11 -9.64 6.82
CA ALA A 84 1.48 -11.03 6.64
C ALA A 84 2.64 -11.18 5.63
N LEU A 85 2.57 -10.53 4.47
CA LEU A 85 3.61 -10.61 3.44
C LEU A 85 4.92 -9.97 3.89
N VAL A 86 4.87 -8.82 4.58
CA VAL A 86 6.06 -8.18 5.17
C VAL A 86 6.68 -9.10 6.23
N HIS A 87 5.86 -9.75 7.06
CA HIS A 87 6.33 -10.69 8.05
C HIS A 87 7.00 -11.92 7.42
N ILE A 88 6.35 -12.54 6.43
CA ILE A 88 6.89 -13.69 5.70
C ILE A 88 8.19 -13.31 4.98
N GLY A 89 8.22 -12.18 4.28
CA GLY A 89 9.43 -11.68 3.59
C GLY A 89 10.57 -11.41 4.57
N ASN A 90 10.29 -10.83 5.72
CA ASN A 90 11.30 -10.61 6.74
C ASN A 90 11.85 -11.94 7.31
N ARG A 91 10.97 -12.90 7.64
CA ARG A 91 11.34 -14.18 8.25
C ARG A 91 12.07 -15.10 7.30
N LEU A 92 11.56 -15.25 6.07
CA LEU A 92 12.11 -16.17 5.07
C LEU A 92 13.28 -15.55 4.29
N LYS A 93 13.48 -14.23 4.36
CA LYS A 93 14.47 -13.48 3.55
C LYS A 93 14.36 -13.81 2.06
N SER A 94 13.12 -14.01 1.60
CA SER A 94 12.82 -14.36 0.21
C SER A 94 12.35 -13.14 -0.56
N ALA A 95 12.71 -13.09 -1.85
CA ALA A 95 12.25 -12.04 -2.75
C ALA A 95 10.75 -12.14 -3.09
N MET A 96 10.15 -13.34 -2.96
CA MET A 96 8.79 -13.62 -3.43
C MET A 96 7.70 -12.78 -2.74
N PRO A 97 7.68 -12.61 -1.40
CA PRO A 97 6.68 -11.77 -0.76
C PRO A 97 6.75 -10.30 -1.20
N TRP A 98 7.95 -9.76 -1.42
CA TRP A 98 8.13 -8.40 -1.94
C TRP A 98 7.55 -8.26 -3.36
N ALA A 99 7.76 -9.27 -4.20
CA ALA A 99 7.21 -9.30 -5.56
C ALA A 99 5.67 -9.32 -5.56
N TRP A 100 5.04 -10.05 -4.64
CA TRP A 100 3.58 -10.07 -4.53
C TRP A 100 2.99 -8.74 -4.07
N ILE A 101 3.65 -8.04 -3.14
CA ILE A 101 3.22 -6.69 -2.76
C ILE A 101 3.36 -5.73 -3.95
N ILE A 102 4.48 -5.78 -4.70
CA ILE A 102 4.67 -4.97 -5.91
C ILE A 102 3.59 -5.28 -6.95
N ALA A 103 3.30 -6.57 -7.20
CA ALA A 103 2.28 -6.98 -8.15
C ALA A 103 0.89 -6.46 -7.76
N GLY A 104 0.53 -6.52 -6.47
CA GLY A 104 -0.71 -5.93 -5.96
C GLY A 104 -0.79 -4.43 -6.19
N ILE A 105 0.29 -3.69 -5.93
CA ILE A 105 0.36 -2.24 -6.17
C ILE A 105 0.23 -1.92 -7.66
N LEU A 106 0.93 -2.64 -8.53
CA LEU A 106 0.88 -2.44 -9.98
C LEU A 106 -0.47 -2.84 -10.59
N LEU A 107 -1.21 -3.74 -9.95
CA LEU A 107 -2.58 -4.05 -10.34
C LEU A 107 -3.53 -2.93 -9.92
N TRP A 108 -3.45 -2.48 -8.68
CA TRP A 108 -4.38 -1.50 -8.10
C TRP A 108 -4.16 -0.07 -8.62
N ALA A 109 -2.94 0.46 -8.56
CA ALA A 109 -2.71 1.89 -8.73
C ALA A 109 -3.07 2.41 -10.15
N PRO A 110 -2.74 1.72 -11.26
CA PRO A 110 -3.06 2.25 -12.58
C PRO A 110 -4.56 2.42 -12.83
N GLN A 111 -5.37 1.46 -12.37
CA GLN A 111 -6.83 1.54 -12.51
C GLN A 111 -7.43 2.59 -11.58
N ASP A 112 -6.97 2.70 -10.34
CA ASP A 112 -7.47 3.69 -9.36
C ASP A 112 -7.22 5.12 -9.85
N MET A 113 -5.97 5.39 -10.27
CA MET A 113 -5.58 6.68 -10.80
C MET A 113 -6.29 7.01 -12.12
N LEU A 114 -6.50 6.03 -13.01
CA LEU A 114 -7.20 6.25 -14.28
C LEU A 114 -8.68 6.60 -14.06
N ILE A 115 -9.37 5.86 -13.19
CA ILE A 115 -10.77 6.12 -12.83
C ILE A 115 -10.89 7.50 -12.19
N SER A 116 -9.99 7.83 -11.26
CA SER A 116 -9.96 9.14 -10.59
C SER A 116 -9.69 10.29 -11.57
N ALA A 117 -8.79 10.09 -12.54
CA ALA A 117 -8.49 11.08 -13.56
C ALA A 117 -9.68 11.35 -14.50
N GLN A 118 -10.44 10.32 -14.87
CA GLN A 118 -11.67 10.45 -15.68
C GLN A 118 -12.71 11.34 -14.97
N ALA A 119 -12.81 11.22 -13.65
CA ALA A 119 -13.67 12.05 -12.80
C ALA A 119 -13.05 13.38 -12.36
N ARG A 120 -11.80 13.68 -12.76
CA ARG A 120 -11.03 14.88 -12.36
C ARG A 120 -10.85 15.02 -10.84
N VAL A 121 -10.83 13.91 -10.11
CA VAL A 121 -10.62 13.90 -8.66
C VAL A 121 -9.12 13.89 -8.36
N TRP A 122 -8.50 15.07 -8.40
CA TRP A 122 -7.04 15.21 -8.27
C TRP A 122 -6.50 14.80 -6.90
N SER A 123 -7.29 14.92 -5.84
CA SER A 123 -6.91 14.49 -4.49
C SER A 123 -6.49 13.02 -4.46
N HIS A 124 -7.18 12.15 -5.19
CA HIS A 124 -6.84 10.72 -5.29
C HIS A 124 -5.51 10.51 -5.99
N LEU A 125 -5.25 11.20 -7.12
CA LEU A 125 -3.97 11.07 -7.83
C LEU A 125 -2.78 11.47 -6.93
N TRP A 126 -2.94 12.51 -6.10
CA TRP A 126 -1.92 12.91 -5.14
C TRP A 126 -1.73 11.88 -4.02
N LEU A 127 -2.82 11.35 -3.46
CA LEU A 127 -2.77 10.31 -2.42
C LEU A 127 -2.11 9.04 -2.94
N ASP A 128 -2.52 8.56 -4.11
CA ASP A 128 -1.97 7.36 -4.75
C ASP A 128 -0.51 7.57 -5.12
N GLY A 129 -0.18 8.72 -5.71
CA GLY A 129 1.20 9.06 -6.05
C GLY A 129 2.12 9.04 -4.82
N PHE A 130 1.66 9.58 -3.70
CA PHE A 130 2.40 9.53 -2.44
C PHE A 130 2.54 8.09 -1.93
N ALA A 131 1.47 7.29 -1.96
CA ALA A 131 1.51 5.88 -1.56
C ALA A 131 2.52 5.08 -2.40
N LEU A 132 2.54 5.28 -3.72
CA LEU A 132 3.49 4.65 -4.63
C LEU A 132 4.95 5.03 -4.29
N LEU A 133 5.21 6.31 -4.04
CA LEU A 133 6.53 6.79 -3.67
C LEU A 133 7.01 6.25 -2.33
N LEU A 134 6.11 6.02 -1.36
CA LEU A 134 6.47 5.46 -0.06
C LEU A 134 6.66 3.94 -0.09
N LEU A 135 5.96 3.23 -0.96
CA LEU A 135 5.94 1.76 -0.99
C LEU A 135 6.94 1.18 -1.99
N LEU A 136 7.00 1.69 -3.22
CA LEU A 136 7.77 1.05 -4.29
C LEU A 136 9.29 1.08 -4.05
N PRO A 137 9.93 2.20 -3.65
CA PRO A 137 11.38 2.22 -3.42
C PRO A 137 11.89 1.16 -2.41
N PRO A 138 11.33 1.04 -1.18
CA PRO A 138 11.77 0.01 -0.23
C PRO A 138 11.49 -1.40 -0.76
N LEU A 139 10.35 -1.62 -1.43
CA LEU A 139 9.99 -2.93 -2.00
C LEU A 139 10.95 -3.37 -3.11
N PHE A 140 11.26 -2.50 -4.07
CA PHE A 140 12.20 -2.82 -5.14
C PHE A 140 13.61 -3.07 -4.61
N TRP A 141 14.03 -2.31 -3.59
CA TRP A 141 15.31 -2.51 -2.94
C TRP A 141 15.36 -3.87 -2.23
N LEU A 142 14.34 -4.21 -1.42
CA LEU A 142 14.25 -5.48 -0.69
C LEU A 142 14.18 -6.67 -1.65
N TYR A 143 13.39 -6.56 -2.71
CA TYR A 143 13.30 -7.58 -3.76
C TYR A 143 14.68 -7.88 -4.36
N ARG A 144 15.43 -6.84 -4.76
CA ARG A 144 16.78 -7.00 -5.33
C ARG A 144 17.78 -7.55 -4.32
N HIS A 145 17.71 -7.10 -3.07
CA HIS A 145 18.62 -7.52 -2.01
C HIS A 145 18.44 -9.00 -1.67
N ASP A 146 17.20 -9.43 -1.39
CA ASP A 146 16.90 -10.81 -1.01
C ASP A 146 17.07 -11.77 -2.20
N ARG A 147 16.76 -11.35 -3.44
CA ARG A 147 16.98 -12.17 -4.66
C ARG A 147 18.45 -12.48 -4.90
N ARG A 148 19.35 -11.50 -4.70
CA ARG A 148 20.81 -11.71 -4.85
C ARG A 148 21.34 -12.69 -3.81
N THR A 149 20.84 -12.58 -2.57
CA THR A 149 21.25 -13.45 -1.46
C THR A 149 20.82 -14.90 -1.70
N SER A 150 19.61 -15.14 -2.22
CA SER A 150 19.17 -16.50 -2.59
C SER A 150 20.02 -17.14 -3.69
N LEU A 151 20.49 -16.34 -4.67
CA LEU A 151 21.35 -16.86 -5.74
C LEU A 151 22.74 -17.26 -5.24
N THR A 152 23.30 -16.52 -4.27
CA THR A 152 24.61 -16.87 -3.68
C THR A 152 24.56 -18.13 -2.82
N ASP A 153 23.45 -18.40 -2.11
CA ASP A 153 23.28 -19.62 -1.31
C ASP A 153 23.12 -20.89 -2.17
N HIS A 154 22.71 -20.75 -3.44
CA HIS A 154 22.52 -21.87 -4.36
C HIS A 154 23.67 -22.07 -5.36
N ALA A 155 24.76 -21.31 -5.27
CA ALA A 155 25.94 -21.56 -6.08
C ALA A 155 26.57 -22.92 -5.66
N PRO A 156 26.77 -23.88 -6.58
CA PRO A 156 27.41 -25.13 -6.24
C PRO A 156 28.84 -24.86 -5.75
N SER A 157 29.18 -25.48 -4.62
CA SER A 157 30.56 -25.62 -4.14
C SER A 157 31.32 -26.54 -5.10
N ASP A 158 31.64 -26.06 -6.30
CA ASP A 158 32.50 -26.78 -7.20
C ASP A 158 33.97 -26.56 -6.82
N SER A 159 34.64 -27.69 -6.58
CA SER A 159 36.09 -27.95 -6.65
C SER A 159 36.98 -27.52 -5.47
N THR A 160 37.26 -28.48 -4.58
CA THR A 160 38.65 -28.74 -4.09
C THR A 160 38.80 -30.16 -3.54
N HIS A 161 38.73 -31.16 -4.42
CA HIS A 161 39.32 -32.48 -4.18
C HIS A 161 39.78 -33.08 -5.53
N ALA A 162 41.01 -32.78 -5.91
CA ALA A 162 41.83 -33.54 -6.84
C ALA A 162 43.30 -33.24 -6.55
#